data_AF-A0A945GJH4-F1
#
_entry.id   AF-A0A945GJH4-F1
#
_cell.length_a   1.000
_cell.length_b   1.000
_cell.length_c   1.000
_cell.angle_alpha   90.00
_cell.angle_beta   90.00
_cell.angle_gamma   90.00
#
_symmetry.space_group_name_H-M   'P 1'
#
loop_
_entity.id
_entity.type
_entity.pdbx_description
1 polymer ?
#
loop_
_entity_poly.entity_id
_entity_poly.type
_entity_poly.pdbx_seq_one_letter_code
_entity_poly.pdbx_strand_id
1 'polypeptide(L)'
;MNIEWSDRIKNLPPYLFAEIDAKKDALLAKGVDVIDLGVGDPDIPTPIRIINALHQSSLNPDNHRYPSYAGMMSFRDEVATWYKKRFDVSLEGKKNVIALIGSK
;
A
#
# COMPACT_ATOMS: atom_id res chain seq x y z
N MET A 1 23.63 -28.67 6.06
CA MET A 1 23.80 -27.58 5.08
C MET A 1 23.63 -26.28 5.85
N ASN A 2 24.68 -25.46 5.96
CA ASN A 2 24.58 -24.17 6.64
C ASN A 2 24.10 -23.13 5.62
N ILE A 3 22.93 -22.56 5.85
CA ILE A 3 22.43 -21.43 5.06
C ILE A 3 23.00 -20.17 5.68
N GLU A 4 23.85 -19.48 4.93
CA GLU A 4 24.35 -18.17 5.32
C GLU A 4 23.59 -17.06 4.59
N TRP A 5 23.01 -16.15 5.37
CA TRP A 5 22.28 -15.00 4.84
C TRP A 5 23.21 -13.93 4.27
N SER A 6 22.73 -13.16 3.31
CA SER A 6 23.46 -11.98 2.83
C SER A 6 23.53 -10.90 3.91
N ASP A 7 24.57 -10.07 3.86
CA ASP A 7 24.75 -8.98 4.83
C ASP A 7 23.58 -7.99 4.81
N ARG A 8 22.91 -7.80 3.65
CA ARG A 8 21.70 -6.98 3.57
C ARG A 8 20.60 -7.49 4.49
N ILE A 9 20.38 -8.81 4.54
CA ILE A 9 19.37 -9.43 5.42
C ILE A 9 19.83 -9.37 6.87
N LYS A 10 21.11 -9.69 7.14
CA LYS A 10 21.69 -9.63 8.49
C LYS A 10 21.57 -8.23 9.12
N ASN A 11 21.62 -7.18 8.30
CA ASN A 11 21.56 -5.78 8.74
C ASN A 11 20.15 -5.17 8.71
N LEU A 12 19.09 -5.94 8.40
CA LEU A 12 17.73 -5.42 8.49
C LEU A 12 17.37 -5.14 9.96
N PRO A 13 16.92 -3.93 10.31
CA PRO A 13 16.49 -3.63 11.67
C PRO A 13 15.22 -4.42 12.03
N PRO A 14 14.97 -4.68 13.33
CA PRO A 14 13.69 -5.22 13.78
C PRO A 14 12.51 -4.38 13.32
N TYR A 15 11.41 -5.04 12.95
CA TYR A 15 10.19 -4.35 12.55
C TYR A 15 9.39 -3.93 13.79
N LEU A 16 9.55 -2.67 14.18
CA LEU A 16 8.95 -2.10 15.39
C LEU A 16 7.46 -2.42 15.57
N PHE A 17 6.67 -2.37 14.49
CA PHE A 17 5.22 -2.62 14.58
C PHE A 17 4.90 -4.06 14.96
N ALA A 18 5.68 -5.05 14.50
CA ALA A 18 5.48 -6.44 14.93
C ALA A 18 5.72 -6.63 16.44
N GLU A 19 6.65 -5.89 17.03
CA GLU A 19 6.85 -5.92 18.49
C GLU A 19 5.72 -5.25 19.26
N ILE A 20 5.16 -4.17 18.71
CA ILE A 20 3.98 -3.50 19.28
C ILE A 20 2.77 -4.43 19.23
N ASP A 21 2.53 -5.07 18.08
CA ASP A 21 1.43 -6.02 17.90
C ASP A 21 1.57 -7.22 18.85
N ALA A 22 2.77 -7.79 18.99
CA ALA A 22 3.01 -8.90 19.92
C ALA A 22 2.70 -8.52 21.38
N LYS A 23 3.01 -7.29 21.81
CA LYS A 23 2.68 -6.79 23.15
C LYS A 23 1.18 -6.54 23.31
N LYS A 24 0.53 -5.99 22.29
CA LYS A 24 -0.92 -5.79 22.24
C LYS A 24 -1.65 -7.12 22.39
N ASP A 25 -1.28 -8.12 21.59
CA ASP A 25 -1.88 -9.45 21.62
C ASP A 25 -1.71 -10.13 22.99
N ALA A 26 -0.53 -9.98 23.62
CA ALA A 26 -0.26 -10.51 24.95
C ALA A 26 -1.10 -9.83 26.06
N LEU A 27 -1.48 -8.57 25.90
CA LEU A 27 -2.36 -7.85 26.82
C LEU A 27 -3.84 -8.22 26.59
N LEU A 28 -4.27 -8.29 25.32
CA LEU A 28 -5.60 -8.74 24.95
C LEU A 28 -5.87 -10.17 25.46
N ALA A 29 -4.89 -11.08 25.34
CA ALA A 29 -4.98 -12.44 25.86
C ALA A 29 -5.13 -12.50 27.40
N LYS A 30 -4.74 -11.45 28.12
CA LYS A 30 -4.93 -11.30 29.56
C LYS A 30 -6.25 -10.62 29.94
N GLY A 31 -7.08 -10.29 28.95
CA GLY A 31 -8.34 -9.57 29.15
C GLY A 31 -8.18 -8.09 29.46
N VAL A 32 -7.02 -7.50 29.13
CA VAL A 32 -6.80 -6.05 29.28
C VAL A 32 -7.53 -5.32 28.16
N ASP A 33 -8.27 -4.27 28.51
CA ASP A 33 -8.86 -3.33 27.54
C ASP A 33 -7.75 -2.43 26.98
N VAL A 34 -7.38 -2.64 25.72
CA VAL A 34 -6.27 -1.96 25.06
C VAL A 34 -6.81 -0.91 24.09
N ILE A 35 -6.45 0.35 24.32
CA ILE A 35 -6.64 1.43 23.34
C ILE A 35 -5.45 1.40 22.37
N ASP A 36 -5.68 0.92 21.15
CA ASP A 36 -4.65 0.83 20.12
C ASP A 36 -4.49 2.17 19.38
N LEU A 37 -3.37 2.85 19.64
CA LEU A 37 -2.91 4.04 18.93
C LEU A 37 -1.56 3.79 18.24
N GLY A 38 -1.19 2.52 18.06
CA GLY A 38 0.14 2.10 17.64
C GLY A 38 0.36 2.13 16.13
N VAL A 39 -0.68 1.88 15.33
CA VAL A 39 -0.63 1.83 13.87
C VAL A 39 -1.65 2.79 13.27
N GLY A 40 -1.23 3.59 12.29
CA GLY A 40 -2.09 4.54 11.58
C GLY A 40 -3.00 3.89 10.53
N ASP A 41 -3.64 2.78 10.87
CA ASP A 41 -4.61 2.10 10.00
C ASP A 41 -5.99 2.76 10.16
N PRO A 42 -6.63 3.25 9.08
CA PRO A 42 -7.96 3.84 9.18
C PRO A 42 -9.02 2.84 9.66
N ASP A 43 -9.86 3.26 10.61
CA ASP A 43 -11.02 2.52 11.10
C ASP A 43 -12.26 2.67 10.19
N ILE A 44 -12.24 3.65 9.28
CA ILE A 44 -13.31 3.92 8.32
C ILE A 44 -13.11 3.04 7.07
N PRO A 45 -14.16 2.35 6.58
CA PRO A 45 -14.05 1.50 5.40
C PRO A 45 -13.74 2.29 4.12
N THR A 46 -13.13 1.60 3.16
CA THR A 46 -12.92 2.15 1.82
C THR A 46 -14.27 2.58 1.20
N PRO A 47 -14.39 3.80 0.64
CA PRO A 47 -15.64 4.28 0.04
C PRO A 47 -16.20 3.33 -1.03
N ILE A 48 -17.52 3.07 -0.98
CA ILE A 48 -18.18 2.06 -1.84
C ILE A 48 -17.95 2.25 -3.34
N ARG A 49 -17.81 3.51 -3.80
CA ARG A 49 -17.51 3.81 -5.21
C ARG A 49 -16.18 3.20 -5.68
N ILE A 50 -15.18 3.11 -4.80
CA ILE A 50 -13.87 2.54 -5.10
C ILE A 50 -13.97 1.02 -5.17
N ILE A 51 -14.67 0.41 -4.20
CA ILE A 51 -14.95 -1.04 -4.20
C ILE A 51 -15.72 -1.45 -5.45
N ASN A 52 -16.73 -0.67 -5.84
CA ASN A 52 -17.49 -0.91 -7.07
C ASN A 52 -16.60 -0.79 -8.32
N ALA A 53 -15.72 0.23 -8.39
CA ALA A 53 -14.80 0.39 -9.51
C ALA A 53 -13.81 -0.79 -9.62
N LEU A 54 -13.31 -1.29 -8.47
CA LEU A 54 -12.49 -2.50 -8.42
C LEU A 54 -13.27 -3.70 -8.95
N HIS A 55 -14.48 -3.95 -8.43
CA HIS A 55 -15.31 -5.08 -8.84
C HIS A 55 -15.61 -5.04 -10.34
N GLN A 56 -16.03 -3.90 -10.89
CA GLN A 56 -16.31 -3.79 -12.32
C GLN A 56 -15.03 -3.98 -13.16
N SER A 57 -13.89 -3.46 -12.70
CA SER A 57 -12.61 -3.60 -13.41
C SER A 57 -12.09 -5.04 -13.39
N SER A 58 -12.34 -5.80 -12.33
CA SER A 58 -11.88 -7.19 -12.22
C SER A 58 -12.62 -8.16 -13.15
N LEU A 59 -13.85 -7.80 -13.56
CA LEU A 59 -14.63 -8.57 -14.53
C LEU A 59 -14.07 -8.48 -15.96
N ASN A 60 -13.18 -7.53 -16.26
CA ASN A 60 -12.55 -7.40 -17.58
C ASN A 60 -11.31 -8.31 -17.69
N PRO A 61 -11.31 -9.35 -18.56
CA PRO A 61 -10.17 -10.25 -18.72
C PRO A 61 -8.88 -9.58 -19.21
N ASP A 62 -8.97 -8.43 -19.90
CA ASP A 62 -7.78 -7.71 -20.35
C ASP A 62 -6.95 -7.18 -19.18
N ASN A 63 -7.59 -6.92 -18.03
CA ASN A 63 -6.93 -6.48 -16.81
C ASN A 63 -6.19 -7.62 -16.08
N HIS A 64 -6.32 -8.87 -16.53
CA HIS A 64 -5.64 -10.03 -15.92
C HIS A 64 -4.24 -10.26 -16.52
N ARG A 65 -3.91 -9.54 -17.58
CA ARG A 65 -2.60 -9.61 -18.24
C ARG A 65 -1.60 -8.72 -17.52
N TYR A 66 -0.31 -8.96 -17.79
CA TYR A 66 0.73 -8.09 -17.26
C TYR A 66 0.53 -6.65 -17.74
N PRO A 67 0.47 -5.67 -16.81
CA PRO A 67 0.44 -4.26 -17.18
C PRO A 67 1.81 -3.82 -17.70
N SER A 68 1.89 -2.57 -18.17
CA SER A 68 3.21 -1.95 -18.41
C SER A 68 3.99 -1.87 -17.10
N TYR A 69 5.32 -1.96 -17.15
CA TYR A 69 6.19 -1.90 -15.98
C TYR A 69 5.98 -0.65 -15.11
N ALA A 70 5.53 0.46 -15.70
CA ALA A 70 5.29 1.71 -14.99
C ALA A 70 3.85 1.85 -14.45
N GLY A 71 2.99 0.86 -14.70
CA GLY A 71 1.55 0.91 -14.45
C GLY A 71 0.72 1.29 -15.68
N MET A 72 -0.61 1.25 -15.57
CA MET A 72 -1.52 1.61 -16.67
C MET A 72 -1.40 3.10 -17.02
N MET A 73 -1.34 3.44 -18.31
CA MET A 73 -1.20 4.85 -18.73
C MET A 73 -2.38 5.71 -18.26
N SER A 74 -3.60 5.19 -18.34
CA SER A 74 -4.81 5.87 -17.87
C SER A 74 -4.73 6.26 -16.39
N PHE A 75 -4.20 5.38 -15.54
CA PHE A 75 -3.97 5.69 -14.13
C PHE A 75 -2.93 6.79 -13.96
N ARG A 76 -1.82 6.70 -14.69
CA ARG A 76 -0.71 7.66 -14.60
C ARG A 76 -1.13 9.06 -15.05
N ASP A 77 -1.94 9.17 -16.10
CA ASP A 77 -2.48 10.43 -16.59
C ASP A 77 -3.50 11.03 -15.60
N GLU A 78 -4.33 10.19 -14.97
CA GLU A 78 -5.27 10.65 -13.94
C GLU A 78 -4.53 11.16 -12.68
N VAL A 79 -3.43 10.52 -12.27
CA VAL A 79 -2.57 11.02 -11.19
C VAL A 79 -2.01 12.40 -11.54
N ALA A 80 -1.55 12.62 -12.77
CA ALA A 80 -1.06 13.92 -13.22
C ALA A 80 -2.17 15.00 -13.19
N THR A 81 -3.36 14.67 -13.67
CA THR A 81 -4.56 15.53 -13.59
C THR A 81 -4.92 15.88 -12.15
N TRP A 82 -4.92 14.88 -11.27
CA TRP A 82 -5.22 15.07 -9.85
C TRP A 82 -4.20 15.98 -9.17
N TYR A 83 -2.90 15.80 -9.46
CA TYR A 83 -1.84 16.68 -8.95
C TYR A 83 -2.03 18.13 -9.41
N LYS A 84 -2.38 18.35 -10.68
CA LYS A 84 -2.67 19.70 -11.18
C LYS A 84 -3.87 20.31 -10.47
N LYS A 85 -4.96 19.56 -10.30
CA LYS A 85 -6.18 20.05 -9.63
C LYS A 85 -5.95 20.35 -8.15
N ARG A 86 -5.22 19.49 -7.45
CA ARG A 86 -5.09 19.54 -5.98
C ARG A 86 -3.97 20.46 -5.49
N PHE A 87 -2.90 20.57 -6.28
CA PHE A 87 -1.66 21.23 -5.89
C PHE A 87 -1.11 22.22 -6.94
N ASP A 88 -1.79 22.38 -8.08
CA ASP A 88 -1.34 23.21 -9.22
C ASP A 88 -0.02 22.76 -9.88
N VAL A 89 0.44 21.53 -9.61
CA VAL A 89 1.66 20.96 -10.18
C VAL A 89 1.37 20.30 -11.52
N SER A 90 2.04 20.75 -12.59
CA SER A 90 1.95 20.14 -13.92
C SER A 90 2.88 18.94 -14.05
N LEU A 91 2.31 17.76 -14.34
CA LEU A 91 3.04 16.50 -14.54
C LEU A 91 2.64 15.87 -15.89
N GLU A 92 3.52 15.06 -16.46
CA GLU A 92 3.22 14.17 -17.58
C GLU A 92 3.18 12.72 -17.08
N GLY A 93 2.06 12.01 -17.26
CA GLY A 93 1.91 10.63 -16.77
C GLY A 93 3.04 9.71 -17.21
N LYS A 94 3.46 9.80 -18.48
CA LYS A 94 4.56 9.02 -19.05
C LYS A 94 5.94 9.34 -18.46
N LYS A 95 6.21 10.57 -18.03
CA LYS A 95 7.56 11.02 -17.60
C LYS A 95 7.72 11.09 -16.08
N ASN A 96 6.65 11.45 -15.36
CA ASN A 96 6.74 11.84 -13.95
C ASN A 96 6.03 10.87 -13.00
N VAL A 97 5.22 9.93 -13.50
CA VAL A 97 4.41 9.05 -12.66
C VAL A 97 4.78 7.59 -12.86
N ILE A 98 4.95 6.85 -11.77
CA ILE A 98 5.11 5.39 -11.71
C ILE A 98 4.18 4.82 -10.65
N ALA A 99 3.49 3.72 -10.97
CA ALA A 99 2.66 3.00 -10.00
C ALA A 99 3.50 2.03 -9.17
N LEU A 100 3.27 2.00 -7.86
CA LEU A 100 3.95 1.12 -6.89
C LEU A 100 2.91 0.36 -6.05
N ILE A 101 3.33 -0.73 -5.42
CA ILE A 101 2.50 -1.51 -4.48
C ILE A 101 2.62 -0.88 -3.09
N GLY A 102 2.01 0.28 -2.93
CA GLY A 102 2.17 1.10 -1.72
C GLY A 102 3.46 1.93 -1.74
N SER A 103 3.52 2.89 -0.82
CA SER A 103 4.64 3.84 -0.68
C SER A 103 5.66 3.43 0.37
N LYS A 104 5.38 2.37 1.14
CA LYS A 104 6.18 1.91 2.26
C LYS A 104 6.27 0.39 2.24
#